data_AF-A0A529KW29-F1
#
_entry.id   AF-A0A529KW29-F1
#
_cell.length_a   1.000
_cell.length_b   1.000
_cell.length_c   1.000
_cell.angle_alpha   90.00
_cell.angle_beta   90.00
_cell.angle_gamma   90.00
#
_symmetry.space_group_name_H-M   'P 1'
#
loop_
_entity.id
_entity.type
_entity.pdbx_description
1 polymer ?
#
loop_
_entity_poly.entity_id
_entity_poly.type
_entity_poly.pdbx_seq_one_letter_code
_entity_poly.pdbx_strand_id
1 'polypeptide(L)'
;VVREVVGHADAVFGVKTGADNSVPFLGLKAGGYWPHNLARGLTNHQSSTLLFDPDTGRALALVSANYLTGIRTGAASAIATKHLSRPDSESLGIIGTGTQSVYQLKATLAVRSIKT
;
A
#
# COMPACT_ATOMS: atom_id res chain seq x y z
N VAL A 1 3.41 10.10 -10.25
CA VAL A 1 3.42 8.63 -10.46
C VAL A 1 3.65 8.40 -11.93
N VAL A 2 4.69 7.65 -12.29
CA VAL A 2 4.89 7.17 -13.66
C VAL A 2 4.45 5.71 -13.71
N ARG A 3 3.66 5.31 -14.71
CA ARG A 3 3.11 3.96 -14.84
C ARG A 3 3.08 3.55 -16.30
N GLU A 4 3.54 2.34 -16.58
CA GLU A 4 3.77 1.84 -17.93
C GLU A 4 3.40 0.37 -18.04
N VAL A 5 2.88 -0.04 -19.20
CA VAL A 5 2.70 -1.45 -19.54
C VAL A 5 4.09 -2.01 -19.88
N VAL A 6 4.45 -3.13 -19.26
CA VAL A 6 5.81 -3.69 -19.39
C VAL A 6 6.05 -4.31 -20.77
N GLY A 7 4.99 -4.66 -21.51
CA GLY A 7 5.07 -5.40 -22.77
C GLY A 7 5.38 -6.90 -22.58
N HIS A 8 5.44 -7.37 -21.33
CA HIS A 8 5.67 -8.77 -20.96
C HIS A 8 4.78 -9.17 -19.79
N ALA A 9 4.32 -10.43 -19.77
CA ALA A 9 3.52 -11.04 -18.70
C ALA A 9 2.22 -10.27 -18.33
N ASP A 10 1.68 -9.50 -19.28
CA ASP A 10 0.54 -8.57 -19.09
C ASP A 10 0.71 -7.63 -17.87
N ALA A 11 1.98 -7.37 -17.52
CA ALA A 11 2.31 -6.66 -16.32
C ALA A 11 2.27 -5.15 -16.53
N VAL A 12 1.95 -4.45 -15.44
CA VAL A 12 2.04 -2.99 -15.38
C VAL A 12 2.98 -2.61 -14.27
N PHE A 13 3.99 -1.80 -14.57
CA PHE A 13 4.98 -1.33 -13.62
C PHE A 13 4.82 0.17 -13.39
N GLY A 14 5.23 0.66 -12.23
CA GLY A 14 5.20 2.08 -11.94
C GLY A 14 6.11 2.47 -10.79
N VAL A 15 6.45 3.75 -10.80
CA VAL A 15 7.31 4.40 -9.81
C VAL A 15 6.55 5.56 -9.17
N LYS A 16 6.60 5.60 -7.84
CA LYS A 16 6.06 6.67 -7.01
C LYS A 16 7.18 7.23 -6.15
N THR A 17 7.67 8.41 -6.48
CA THR A 17 8.61 9.15 -5.63
C THR A 17 7.85 9.91 -4.54
N GLY A 18 8.52 10.20 -3.44
CA GLY A 18 8.00 11.03 -2.37
C GLY A 18 9.14 11.60 -1.54
N ALA A 19 8.93 12.81 -1.06
CA ALA A 19 9.78 13.46 -0.08
C ALA A 19 8.87 14.12 0.96
N ASP A 20 9.33 14.18 2.19
CA ASP A 20 8.72 14.99 3.24
C ASP A 20 9.81 15.92 3.78
N ASN A 21 9.52 17.21 3.92
CA ASN A 21 10.47 18.19 4.43
C ASN A 21 10.30 18.41 5.94
N SER A 22 9.20 17.91 6.53
CA SER A 22 8.94 17.97 7.97
C SER A 22 9.63 16.86 8.76
N VAL A 23 9.96 15.76 8.07
CA VAL A 23 10.81 14.65 8.55
C VAL A 23 11.79 14.31 7.43
N PRO A 24 13.09 14.10 7.68
CA PRO A 24 14.11 13.94 6.62
C PRO A 24 13.92 12.62 5.84
N PHE A 25 12.92 12.58 4.97
CA PHE A 25 12.51 11.42 4.21
C PHE A 25 12.60 11.73 2.72
N LEU A 26 13.39 10.92 2.00
CA LEU A 26 13.44 10.90 0.55
C LEU A 26 13.40 9.46 0.07
N GLY A 27 12.53 9.16 -0.90
CA GLY A 27 12.45 7.81 -1.41
C GLY A 27 11.55 7.63 -2.61
N LEU A 28 11.48 6.38 -3.03
CA LEU A 28 10.53 5.92 -4.03
C LEU A 28 10.01 4.54 -3.69
N LYS A 29 8.82 4.23 -4.21
CA LYS A 29 8.33 2.87 -4.34
C LYS A 29 8.25 2.52 -5.81
N ALA A 30 8.92 1.44 -6.20
CA ALA A 30 8.87 0.86 -7.52
C ALA A 30 8.17 -0.50 -7.44
N GLY A 31 7.31 -0.80 -8.41
CA GLY A 31 6.54 -2.04 -8.39
C GLY A 31 5.36 -1.98 -9.32
N GLY A 32 4.54 -3.02 -9.28
CA GLY A 32 3.52 -3.20 -10.27
C GLY A 32 2.48 -4.24 -9.92
N TYR A 33 1.82 -4.70 -10.98
CA TYR A 33 0.79 -5.71 -10.95
C TYR A 33 1.09 -6.74 -12.04
N TRP A 34 1.24 -7.99 -11.63
CA TRP A 34 1.40 -9.16 -12.48
C TRP A 34 0.14 -10.02 -12.35
N PRO A 35 -0.77 -10.02 -13.33
CA PRO A 35 -2.09 -10.66 -13.19
C PRO A 35 -2.03 -12.16 -12.94
N HIS A 36 -0.97 -12.83 -13.42
CA HIS A 36 -0.85 -14.29 -13.43
C HIS A 36 0.02 -14.87 -12.30
N ASN A 37 0.38 -14.05 -11.31
CA ASN A 37 1.30 -14.46 -10.25
C ASN A 37 0.68 -15.44 -9.25
N LEU A 38 -0.64 -15.43 -9.08
CA LEU A 38 -1.33 -16.37 -8.19
C LEU A 38 -1.03 -17.83 -8.55
N ALA A 39 -0.96 -18.17 -9.84
CA ALA A 39 -0.61 -19.52 -10.30
C ALA A 39 0.81 -19.95 -9.92
N ARG A 40 1.66 -19.00 -9.52
CA ARG A 40 3.05 -19.21 -9.07
C ARG A 40 3.19 -19.13 -7.55
N GLY A 41 2.09 -19.08 -6.81
CA GLY A 41 2.11 -18.89 -5.36
C GLY A 41 2.54 -17.48 -4.91
N LEU A 42 2.52 -16.50 -5.80
CA LEU A 42 2.90 -15.11 -5.53
C LEU A 42 1.68 -14.19 -5.52
N THR A 43 1.74 -13.09 -4.76
CA THR A 43 0.73 -12.03 -4.86
C THR A 43 0.86 -11.30 -6.20
N ASN A 44 -0.27 -10.86 -6.78
CA ASN A 44 -0.25 -10.11 -8.04
C ASN A 44 0.44 -8.75 -7.90
N HIS A 45 0.28 -8.09 -6.76
CA HIS A 45 1.06 -6.89 -6.46
C HIS A 45 2.46 -7.27 -5.99
N GLN A 46 3.45 -6.62 -6.60
CA GLN A 46 4.86 -6.73 -6.25
C GLN A 46 5.46 -5.33 -6.16
N SER A 47 6.17 -5.01 -5.09
CA SER A 47 6.78 -3.71 -4.91
C SER A 47 7.93 -3.72 -3.92
N SER A 48 8.86 -2.79 -4.14
CA SER A 48 9.98 -2.48 -3.25
C SER A 48 10.09 -0.97 -3.08
N THR A 49 10.59 -0.55 -1.93
CA THR A 49 10.88 0.85 -1.61
C THR A 49 12.39 1.05 -1.51
N LEU A 50 12.88 2.09 -2.17
CA LEU A 50 14.26 2.56 -2.06
C LEU A 50 14.25 3.89 -1.30
N LEU A 51 15.01 3.94 -0.20
CA LEU A 51 15.21 5.13 0.62
C LEU A 51 16.55 5.76 0.29
N PHE A 52 16.59 7.08 0.33
CA PHE A 52 17.79 7.88 0.14
C PHE A 52 18.03 8.76 1.34
N ASP A 53 19.29 9.03 1.61
CA ASP A 53 19.72 10.12 2.47
C ASP A 53 19.34 11.44 1.79
N PRO A 54 18.46 12.27 2.39
CA PRO A 54 18.02 13.52 1.78
C PRO A 54 19.15 14.56 1.65
N ASP A 55 20.19 14.48 2.47
CA ASP A 55 21.28 15.46 2.47
C ASP A 55 22.33 15.14 1.39
N THR A 56 22.56 13.85 1.11
CA THR A 56 23.62 13.40 0.20
C THR A 56 23.12 12.73 -1.07
N GLY A 57 21.84 12.37 -1.13
CA GLY A 57 21.25 11.59 -2.23
C GLY A 57 21.75 10.14 -2.28
N ARG A 58 22.51 9.65 -1.29
CA ARG A 58 23.01 8.27 -1.26
C ARG A 58 21.90 7.30 -0.92
N ALA A 59 21.85 6.17 -1.61
CA ALA A 59 20.91 5.10 -1.29
C ALA A 59 21.20 4.55 0.12
N LEU A 60 20.16 4.46 0.96
CA LEU A 60 20.24 3.96 2.33
C LEU A 60 19.74 2.54 2.47
N ALA A 61 18.58 2.23 1.88
CA ALA A 61 17.94 0.93 2.05
C ALA A 61 17.04 0.57 0.88
N LEU A 62 17.06 -0.71 0.49
CA LEU A 62 16.07 -1.32 -0.39
C LEU A 62 15.24 -2.32 0.42
N VAL A 63 13.93 -2.12 0.47
CA VAL A 63 13.02 -2.88 1.33
C VAL A 63 11.87 -3.45 0.51
N SER A 64 11.54 -4.74 0.70
CA SER A 64 10.32 -5.32 0.11
C SER A 64 9.07 -4.63 0.69
N ALA A 65 8.18 -4.18 -0.19
CA ALA A 65 7.12 -3.24 0.16
C ALA A 65 5.70 -3.81 -0.02
N ASN A 66 5.52 -5.11 -0.27
CA ASN A 66 4.19 -5.71 -0.40
C ASN A 66 3.40 -5.59 0.91
N TYR A 67 4.00 -5.99 2.03
CA TYR A 67 3.41 -5.87 3.36
C TYR A 67 3.15 -4.40 3.73
N LEU A 68 4.15 -3.53 3.53
CA LEU A 68 4.03 -2.09 3.78
C LEU A 68 2.91 -1.45 2.95
N THR A 69 2.74 -1.88 1.70
CA THR A 69 1.64 -1.43 0.83
C THR A 69 0.29 -1.83 1.42
N GLY A 70 0.15 -3.04 1.96
CA GLY A 70 -1.04 -3.47 2.69
C GLY A 70 -1.37 -2.57 3.88
N ILE A 71 -0.42 -2.46 4.83
CA ILE A 71 -0.61 -1.67 6.05
C ILE A 71 -0.97 -0.21 5.73
N ARG A 72 -0.15 0.47 4.92
CA ARG A 72 -0.34 1.91 4.68
C ARG A 72 -1.64 2.20 3.94
N THR A 73 -2.12 1.27 3.11
CA THR A 73 -3.40 1.43 2.41
C THR A 73 -4.56 1.28 3.39
N GLY A 74 -4.53 0.27 4.27
CA GLY A 74 -5.51 0.11 5.34
C GLY A 74 -5.50 1.29 6.32
N ALA A 75 -4.32 1.75 6.74
CA ALA A 75 -4.18 2.89 7.66
C ALA A 75 -4.75 4.19 7.07
N ALA A 76 -4.47 4.48 5.79
CA ALA A 76 -5.06 5.64 5.12
C ALA A 76 -6.61 5.56 5.11
N SER A 77 -7.17 4.39 4.80
CA SER A 77 -8.62 4.16 4.87
C SER A 77 -9.16 4.29 6.30
N ALA A 78 -8.45 3.81 7.32
CA ALA A 78 -8.86 3.95 8.71
C ALA A 78 -8.88 5.41 9.18
N ILE A 79 -7.91 6.23 8.76
CA ILE A 79 -7.94 7.68 9.02
C ILE A 79 -9.20 8.29 8.39
N ALA A 80 -9.49 7.97 7.13
CA ALA A 80 -10.70 8.43 6.46
C ALA A 80 -11.97 7.96 7.21
N THR A 81 -12.06 6.67 7.56
CA THR A 81 -13.19 6.12 8.34
C THR A 81 -13.34 6.84 9.68
N LYS A 82 -12.24 7.11 10.40
CA LYS A 82 -12.25 7.79 11.70
C LYS A 82 -12.93 9.16 11.63
N HIS A 83 -12.70 9.90 10.56
CA HIS A 83 -13.17 11.28 10.43
C HIS A 83 -14.46 11.42 9.62
N LEU A 84 -14.78 10.47 8.74
CA LEU A 84 -15.88 10.59 7.79
C LEU A 84 -17.06 9.65 8.08
N SER A 85 -16.85 8.55 8.81
CA SER A 85 -17.96 7.67 9.20
C SER A 85 -18.63 8.16 10.48
N ARG A 86 -19.91 7.84 10.66
CA ARG A 86 -20.61 8.12 11.92
C ARG A 86 -19.86 7.47 13.09
N PRO A 87 -19.73 8.14 14.25
CA PRO A 87 -19.01 7.59 15.41
C PRO A 87 -19.59 6.26 15.92
N ASP A 88 -20.89 6.05 15.73
CA ASP A 88 -21.67 4.86 16.14
C ASP A 88 -21.82 3.81 15.02
N SER A 89 -20.94 3.83 14.01
CA SER A 89 -20.97 2.82 12.96
C SER A 89 -20.54 1.46 13.52
N GLU A 90 -21.44 0.48 13.50
CA GLU A 90 -21.21 -0.87 14.04
C GLU A 90 -21.14 -1.97 12.97
N SER A 91 -21.43 -1.65 11.71
CA SER A 91 -21.41 -2.61 10.59
C SER A 91 -20.41 -2.19 9.52
N LEU A 92 -19.62 -3.14 9.03
CA LEU A 92 -18.66 -2.93 7.94
C LEU A 92 -18.99 -3.85 6.75
N GLY A 93 -19.21 -3.25 5.58
CA GLY A 93 -19.29 -3.98 4.33
C GLY A 93 -17.93 -4.07 3.64
N ILE A 94 -17.52 -5.27 3.24
CA ILE A 94 -16.31 -5.50 2.43
C ILE A 94 -16.71 -6.12 1.10
N ILE A 95 -16.46 -5.42 0.00
CA ILE A 95 -16.69 -5.92 -1.36
C ILE A 95 -15.33 -6.24 -1.98
N GLY A 96 -15.08 -7.54 -2.18
CA GLY A 96 -13.81 -8.09 -2.64
C GLY A 96 -12.95 -8.68 -1.51
N THR A 97 -12.48 -9.91 -1.69
CA THR A 97 -11.79 -10.71 -0.66
C THR A 97 -10.30 -10.93 -0.93
N GLY A 98 -9.70 -10.14 -1.81
CA GLY A 98 -8.26 -10.19 -2.10
C GLY A 98 -7.38 -9.66 -0.95
N THR A 99 -6.06 -9.69 -1.11
CA THR A 99 -5.07 -9.39 -0.05
C THR A 99 -5.32 -8.09 0.74
N GLN A 100 -5.87 -7.04 0.12
CA GLN A 100 -6.15 -5.77 0.80
C GLN A 100 -7.31 -5.84 1.80
N SER A 101 -8.28 -6.75 1.62
CA SER A 101 -9.47 -6.85 2.49
C SER A 101 -9.09 -7.03 3.96
N VAL A 102 -8.06 -7.85 4.23
CA VAL A 102 -7.56 -8.12 5.57
C VAL A 102 -6.98 -6.86 6.23
N TYR A 103 -6.22 -6.06 5.48
CA TYR A 103 -5.64 -4.82 6.01
C TYR A 103 -6.72 -3.75 6.23
N GLN A 104 -7.71 -3.68 5.33
CA GLN A 104 -8.86 -2.78 5.45
C GLN A 104 -9.71 -3.10 6.68
N LEU A 105 -10.02 -4.39 6.89
CA LEU A 105 -10.73 -4.88 8.06
C LEU A 105 -9.97 -4.53 9.34
N LYS A 106 -8.71 -4.97 9.44
CA LYS A 106 -7.88 -4.74 10.64
C LYS A 106 -7.75 -3.26 10.99
N ALA A 107 -7.48 -2.42 9.99
CA ALA A 107 -7.31 -0.98 10.22
C ALA A 107 -8.64 -0.31 10.60
N THR A 108 -9.77 -0.73 10.02
CA THR A 108 -11.09 -0.22 10.37
C THR A 108 -11.47 -0.59 11.81
N LEU A 109 -11.22 -1.84 12.23
CA LEU A 109 -11.44 -2.29 13.60
C LEU A 109 -10.60 -1.52 14.63
N ALA A 110 -9.47 -0.94 14.23
CA ALA A 110 -8.65 -0.12 15.12
C ALA A 110 -9.26 1.28 15.40
N VAL A 111 -10.26 1.71 14.63
CA VAL A 111 -10.86 3.06 14.74
C VAL A 111 -12.37 3.06 14.92
N ARG A 112 -13.02 1.88 14.83
CA ARG A 112 -14.46 1.69 15.01
C ARG A 112 -14.76 0.36 15.69
N SER A 113 -15.77 0.38 16.57
CA SER A 113 -16.30 -0.80 17.24
C SER A 113 -17.30 -1.52 16.34
N ILE A 114 -16.79 -2.23 15.33
CA ILE A 114 -17.63 -3.06 14.45
C ILE A 114 -18.04 -4.33 15.20
N LYS A 115 -19.32 -4.69 15.14
CA LYS A 115 -19.85 -5.92 15.72
C LYS A 115 -19.36 -7.13 14.92
N THR A 116 -18.95 -8.17 15.65
CA THR A 116 -18.46 -9.45 15.12
C THR A 116 -19.42 -10.57 15.41
#